data_AF-A0A9E0TXF6-F1
#
_entry.id   AF-A0A9E0TXF6-F1
#
_cell.length_a   1.000
_cell.length_b   1.000
_cell.length_c   1.000
_cell.angle_alpha   90.00
_cell.angle_beta   90.00
_cell.angle_gamma   90.00
#
_symmetry.space_group_name_H-M   'P 1'
#
loop_
_entity.id
_entity.type
_entity.pdbx_description
1 polymer ?
#
loop_
_entity_poly.entity_id
_entity_poly.type
_entity_poly.pdbx_seq_one_letter_code
_entity_poly.pdbx_strand_id
1 'polypeptide(L)'
;HGVIELSRAFVTEAYQKTYNVLLLLLRGVARIIHQQTRCRYVIGTTSLSAHLYSDSILKIVGRFVDLSAQKHKEPILSPIDPYRPTDLHWALENCITRSSSFEEIETLISSALHCTLKLPSLIHAYERVGAKVLGTSFDPDYGGSLDVLTCWDLAKDFGPQLKVYFEELYEEAKEQFSLLL
;
A
#
# COMPACT_ATOMS: atom_id res chain seq x y z
N HIS A 1 4.98 -16.78 -11.95
CA HIS A 1 5.30 -16.98 -10.52
C HIS A 1 4.04 -16.94 -9.69
N GLY A 2 4.05 -17.51 -8.48
CA GLY A 2 2.89 -17.46 -7.57
C GLY A 2 2.67 -16.08 -6.95
N VAL A 3 1.46 -15.87 -6.44
CA VAL A 3 1.02 -14.65 -5.75
C VAL A 3 0.45 -15.03 -4.38
N ILE A 4 0.79 -14.26 -3.35
CA ILE A 4 0.15 -14.33 -2.03
C ILE A 4 -0.70 -13.09 -1.85
N GLU A 5 -1.98 -13.27 -1.55
CA GLU A 5 -2.86 -12.18 -1.16
C GLU A 5 -2.89 -12.04 0.37
N LEU A 6 -2.57 -10.85 0.85
CA LEU A 6 -2.74 -10.42 2.23
C LEU A 6 -3.99 -9.56 2.31
N SER A 7 -5.09 -10.14 2.79
CA SER A 7 -6.33 -9.40 3.01
C SER A 7 -6.82 -9.54 4.45
N ARG A 8 -7.64 -8.57 4.87
CA ARG A 8 -8.34 -8.56 6.18
C ARG A 8 -7.41 -8.61 7.39
N ALA A 9 -6.26 -7.94 7.32
CA ALA A 9 -5.43 -7.74 8.50
C ALA A 9 -6.21 -6.95 9.56
N PHE A 10 -6.38 -7.53 10.74
CA PHE A 10 -7.05 -6.86 11.86
C PHE A 10 -6.28 -7.07 13.16
N VAL A 11 -6.39 -6.09 14.04
CA VAL A 11 -5.88 -6.14 15.41
C VAL A 11 -7.07 -5.84 16.32
N THR A 12 -7.30 -6.69 17.32
CA THR A 12 -8.40 -6.46 18.27
C THR A 12 -8.16 -5.17 19.04
N GLU A 13 -9.23 -4.47 19.40
CA GLU A 13 -9.19 -3.11 19.95
C GLU A 13 -8.23 -2.97 21.15
N ALA A 14 -8.20 -3.99 22.03
CA ALA A 14 -7.32 -4.04 23.20
C ALA A 14 -5.81 -3.94 22.88
N TYR A 15 -5.41 -4.27 21.65
CA TYR A 15 -4.02 -4.26 21.19
C TYR A 15 -3.75 -3.20 20.11
N GLN A 16 -4.77 -2.47 19.66
CA GLN A 16 -4.57 -1.37 18.71
C GLN A 16 -3.72 -0.26 19.35
N LYS A 17 -3.01 0.51 18.50
CA LYS A 17 -2.09 1.60 18.92
C LYS A 17 -0.88 1.15 19.77
N THR A 18 -0.73 -0.14 20.03
CA THR A 18 0.47 -0.70 20.64
C THR A 18 1.55 -0.88 19.58
N TYR A 19 2.69 -0.20 19.75
CA TYR A 19 3.77 -0.11 18.75
C TYR A 19 4.28 -1.48 18.24
N ASN A 20 4.22 -2.52 19.08
CA ASN A 20 4.80 -3.82 18.78
C ASN A 20 3.87 -4.78 18.02
N VAL A 21 2.56 -4.54 17.98
CA VAL A 21 1.59 -5.53 17.47
C VAL A 21 1.63 -5.62 15.95
N LEU A 22 1.66 -4.48 15.25
CA LEU A 22 1.82 -4.47 13.81
C LEU A 22 3.17 -5.04 13.38
N LEU A 23 4.25 -4.75 14.12
CA LEU A 23 5.56 -5.33 13.86
C LEU A 23 5.53 -6.86 14.01
N LEU A 24 4.93 -7.37 15.09
CA LEU A 24 4.81 -8.81 15.31
C LEU A 24 3.98 -9.50 14.23
N LEU A 25 2.87 -8.88 13.82
CA LEU A 25 2.04 -9.36 12.71
C LEU A 25 2.86 -9.45 11.41
N LEU A 26 3.60 -8.39 11.06
CA LEU A 26 4.42 -8.36 9.87
C LEU A 26 5.57 -9.37 9.91
N ARG A 27 6.15 -9.65 11.10
CA ARG A 27 7.13 -10.73 11.28
C ARG A 27 6.52 -12.12 11.07
N GLY A 28 5.28 -12.33 11.53
CA GLY A 28 4.54 -13.55 11.25
C GLY A 28 4.29 -13.74 9.75
N VAL A 29 3.85 -12.68 9.07
CA VAL A 29 3.66 -12.65 7.61
C VAL A 29 4.97 -12.92 6.87
N ALA A 30 6.10 -12.33 7.31
CA ALA A 30 7.41 -12.57 6.71
C ALA A 30 7.83 -14.05 6.78
N ARG A 31 7.57 -14.72 7.91
CA ARG A 31 7.81 -16.18 8.04
C ARG A 31 6.96 -17.00 7.08
N ILE A 32 5.69 -16.64 6.90
CA ILE A 32 4.81 -17.31 5.92
C ILE A 32 5.33 -17.08 4.49
N ILE A 33 5.67 -15.84 4.14
CA ILE A 33 6.21 -15.49 2.81
C ILE A 33 7.50 -16.27 2.53
N HIS A 34 8.41 -16.36 3.50
CA HIS A 34 9.65 -17.12 3.38
C HIS A 34 9.40 -18.60 3.02
N GLN A 35 8.40 -19.23 3.66
CA GLN A 35 8.03 -20.62 3.40
C GLN A 35 7.45 -20.86 1.99
N GLN A 36 6.99 -19.80 1.31
CA GLN A 36 6.40 -19.89 -0.03
C GLN A 36 7.44 -19.66 -1.13
N THR A 37 8.30 -20.66 -1.34
CA THR A 37 9.49 -20.59 -2.23
C THR A 37 9.19 -20.28 -3.71
N ARG A 38 7.94 -20.42 -4.17
CA ARG A 38 7.53 -20.16 -5.57
C ARG A 38 6.73 -18.86 -5.74
N CYS A 39 6.45 -18.16 -4.65
CA CYS A 39 5.71 -16.90 -4.68
C CYS A 39 6.68 -15.74 -4.87
N ARG A 40 6.45 -14.95 -5.92
CA ARG A 40 7.24 -13.76 -6.23
C ARG A 40 6.52 -12.49 -5.80
N TYR A 41 5.20 -12.51 -5.80
CA TYR A 41 4.41 -11.32 -5.57
C TYR A 41 3.59 -11.46 -4.30
N VAL A 42 3.55 -10.38 -3.52
CA VAL A 42 2.65 -10.22 -2.40
C VAL A 42 1.73 -9.06 -2.70
N ILE A 43 0.43 -9.30 -2.66
CA ILE A 43 -0.58 -8.30 -2.98
C ILE A 43 -1.45 -8.05 -1.75
N GLY A 44 -2.00 -6.84 -1.65
CA GLY A 44 -2.92 -6.51 -0.57
C GLY A 44 -3.67 -5.23 -0.88
N THR A 45 -4.87 -5.14 -0.33
CA THR A 45 -5.71 -3.94 -0.43
C THR A 45 -5.72 -3.20 0.91
N THR A 46 -5.65 -1.87 0.83
CA THR A 46 -5.95 -1.01 1.99
C THR A 46 -7.12 -0.11 1.67
N SER A 47 -8.18 -0.23 2.46
CA SER A 47 -9.44 0.49 2.26
C SER A 47 -9.46 1.82 3.01
N LEU A 48 -9.90 2.87 2.33
CA LEU A 48 -10.19 4.19 2.89
C LEU A 48 -11.71 4.41 2.85
N SER A 49 -12.38 4.19 3.97
CA SER A 49 -13.85 4.31 4.05
C SER A 49 -14.33 5.77 4.03
N ALA A 50 -15.42 6.03 3.29
CA ALA A 50 -16.10 7.33 3.30
C ALA A 50 -16.67 7.74 4.68
N HIS A 51 -16.76 6.82 5.64
CA HIS A 51 -17.11 7.16 7.03
C HIS A 51 -16.00 7.91 7.77
N LEU A 52 -14.73 7.71 7.37
CA LEU A 52 -13.56 8.31 8.01
C LEU A 52 -12.93 9.41 7.15
N TYR A 53 -13.10 9.34 5.84
CA TYR A 53 -12.45 10.24 4.88
C TYR A 53 -13.49 10.92 4.00
N SER A 54 -13.37 12.24 3.81
CA SER A 54 -14.27 12.98 2.92
C SER A 54 -14.02 12.64 1.45
N ASP A 55 -15.02 12.88 0.59
CA ASP A 55 -14.90 12.70 -0.86
C ASP A 55 -13.70 13.46 -1.46
N SER A 56 -13.40 14.67 -0.99
CA SER A 56 -12.22 15.42 -1.43
C SER A 56 -10.90 14.72 -1.09
N ILE A 57 -10.81 14.09 0.09
CA ILE A 57 -9.63 13.31 0.49
C ILE A 57 -9.51 12.07 -0.40
N LEU A 58 -10.60 11.33 -0.58
CA LEU A 58 -10.63 10.12 -1.41
C LEU A 58 -10.26 10.43 -2.87
N LYS A 59 -10.75 11.55 -3.43
CA LYS A 59 -10.36 12.01 -4.78
C LYS A 59 -8.88 12.32 -4.91
N ILE A 60 -8.29 13.03 -3.95
CA ILE A 60 -6.87 13.39 -4.00
C ILE A 60 -6.00 12.14 -3.88
N VAL A 61 -6.31 11.25 -2.93
CA VAL A 61 -5.58 9.99 -2.75
C VAL A 61 -5.75 9.08 -3.97
N GLY A 62 -6.97 8.95 -4.49
CA GLY A 62 -7.26 8.18 -5.70
C GLY A 62 -6.46 8.69 -6.90
N ARG A 63 -6.36 10.02 -7.07
CA ARG A 63 -5.56 10.62 -8.14
C ARG A 63 -4.08 10.34 -7.98
N PHE A 64 -3.54 10.50 -6.78
CA PHE A 64 -2.14 10.18 -6.49
C PHE A 64 -1.80 8.72 -6.83
N VAL A 65 -2.67 7.79 -6.42
CA VAL A 65 -2.48 6.36 -6.69
C VAL A 65 -2.58 6.06 -8.18
N ASP A 66 -3.54 6.63 -8.91
CA ASP A 66 -3.68 6.44 -10.36
C ASP A 66 -2.41 6.90 -11.11
N LEU A 67 -1.90 8.11 -10.79
CA LEU A 67 -0.65 8.61 -11.38
C LEU A 67 0.56 7.75 -11.00
N SER A 68 0.62 7.24 -9.78
CA SER A 68 1.71 6.36 -9.32
C SER A 68 1.65 4.99 -9.98
N ALA A 69 0.47 4.40 -10.14
CA ALA A 69 0.27 3.12 -10.83
C ALA A 69 0.66 3.19 -12.30
N GLN A 70 0.46 4.34 -12.97
CA GLN A 70 0.89 4.54 -14.36
C GLN A 70 2.42 4.52 -14.52
N LYS A 71 3.17 4.93 -13.48
CA LYS A 71 4.65 4.83 -13.44
C LYS A 71 5.13 3.39 -13.23
N HIS A 72 4.30 2.56 -12.59
CA HIS A 72 4.64 1.21 -12.15
C HIS A 72 3.70 0.19 -12.78
N LYS A 73 3.95 -0.15 -14.05
CA LYS A 73 3.24 -1.25 -14.71
C LYS A 73 3.81 -2.59 -14.28
N GLU A 74 3.25 -3.17 -13.22
CA GLU A 74 3.48 -4.59 -12.94
C GLU A 74 2.52 -5.43 -13.81
N PRO A 75 3.04 -6.37 -14.61
CA PRO A 75 2.24 -7.08 -15.63
C PRO A 75 1.25 -8.09 -15.04
N ILE A 76 1.29 -8.32 -13.72
CA ILE A 76 0.62 -9.46 -13.11
C ILE A 76 -0.85 -9.19 -12.75
N LEU A 77 -1.21 -7.94 -12.48
CA LEU A 77 -2.57 -7.56 -12.08
C LEU A 77 -2.91 -6.18 -12.60
N SER A 78 -4.19 -5.99 -12.90
CA SER A 78 -4.77 -4.69 -13.23
C SER A 78 -6.12 -4.58 -12.52
N PRO A 79 -6.46 -3.41 -11.97
CA PRO A 79 -7.79 -3.19 -11.41
C PRO A 79 -8.86 -3.42 -12.49
N ILE A 80 -9.93 -4.15 -12.16
CA ILE A 80 -11.04 -4.41 -13.07
C ILE A 80 -11.81 -3.12 -13.35
N ASP A 81 -12.03 -2.31 -12.31
CA ASP A 81 -12.69 -1.02 -12.39
C ASP A 81 -11.87 0.05 -11.65
N PRO A 82 -10.86 0.65 -12.32
CA PRO A 82 -9.98 1.60 -11.69
C PRO A 82 -10.70 2.93 -11.42
N TYR A 83 -10.71 3.37 -10.17
CA TYR A 83 -11.18 4.71 -9.82
C TYR A 83 -10.19 5.78 -10.30
N ARG A 84 -10.62 6.58 -11.28
CA ARG A 84 -9.80 7.62 -11.93
C ARG A 84 -10.50 8.97 -11.84
N PRO A 85 -10.33 9.71 -10.74
CA PRO A 85 -10.94 11.03 -10.60
C PRO A 85 -10.27 12.01 -11.57
N THR A 86 -11.07 12.75 -12.36
CA THR A 86 -10.57 13.63 -13.45
C THR A 86 -10.81 15.14 -13.24
N ASP A 87 -11.44 15.54 -12.14
CA ASP A 87 -11.95 16.92 -11.96
C ASP A 87 -11.27 17.69 -10.82
N LEU A 88 -9.95 17.54 -10.66
CA LEU A 88 -9.18 18.33 -9.69
C LEU A 88 -8.70 19.65 -10.29
N HIS A 89 -8.61 20.67 -9.44
CA HIS A 89 -8.05 21.97 -9.85
C HIS A 89 -6.59 21.80 -10.29
N TRP A 90 -6.19 22.41 -11.42
CA TRP A 90 -4.87 22.22 -12.05
C TRP A 90 -3.68 22.44 -11.10
N ALA A 91 -3.78 23.39 -10.17
CA ALA A 91 -2.71 23.66 -9.21
C ALA A 91 -2.51 22.48 -8.25
N LEU A 92 -3.61 21.85 -7.83
CA LEU A 92 -3.59 20.66 -6.97
C LEU A 92 -3.07 19.45 -7.77
N GLU A 93 -3.52 19.28 -9.00
CA GLU A 93 -3.02 18.26 -9.95
C GLU A 93 -1.49 18.30 -10.08
N ASN A 94 -0.93 19.51 -10.25
CA ASN A 94 0.51 19.72 -10.33
C ASN A 94 1.24 19.36 -9.03
N CYS A 95 0.66 19.68 -7.87
CA CYS A 95 1.23 19.28 -6.58
C CYS A 95 1.22 17.75 -6.43
N ILE A 96 0.10 17.08 -6.72
CA ILE A 96 -0.03 15.62 -6.66
C ILE A 96 0.99 14.94 -7.59
N THR A 97 1.17 15.45 -8.81
CA THR A 97 2.11 14.88 -9.79
C THR A 97 3.56 14.90 -9.30
N ARG A 98 3.90 15.91 -8.48
CA ARG A 98 5.24 16.08 -7.89
C ARG A 98 5.42 15.31 -6.60
N SER A 99 4.34 14.83 -5.99
CA SER A 99 4.40 13.99 -4.80
C SER A 99 4.95 12.62 -5.14
N SER A 100 5.77 12.09 -4.22
CA SER A 100 6.48 10.83 -4.35
C SER A 100 6.14 9.80 -3.27
N SER A 101 5.44 10.22 -2.22
CA SER A 101 5.04 9.36 -1.11
C SER A 101 3.64 9.70 -0.58
N PHE A 102 3.05 8.76 0.17
CA PHE A 102 1.81 9.01 0.88
C PHE A 102 1.94 10.08 1.98
N GLU A 103 3.09 10.22 2.61
CA GLU A 103 3.37 11.26 3.60
C GLU A 103 3.32 12.68 2.99
N GLU A 104 3.87 12.84 1.78
CA GLU A 104 3.77 14.11 1.04
C GLU A 104 2.31 14.44 0.67
N ILE A 105 1.50 13.42 0.35
CA ILE A 105 0.07 13.58 0.08
C ILE A 105 -0.72 13.92 1.35
N GLU A 106 -0.42 13.29 2.48
CA GLU A 106 -0.99 13.66 3.79
C GLU A 106 -0.72 15.13 4.11
N THR A 107 0.52 15.58 3.87
CA THR A 107 0.94 16.97 4.07
C THR A 107 0.23 17.94 3.12
N LEU A 108 0.15 17.58 1.83
CA LEU A 108 -0.55 18.36 0.81
C LEU A 108 -2.03 18.54 1.17
N ILE A 109 -2.72 17.46 1.53
CA ILE A 109 -4.14 17.50 1.89
C ILE A 109 -4.34 18.30 3.18
N SER A 110 -3.51 18.07 4.20
CA SER A 110 -3.60 18.78 5.47
C SER A 110 -3.46 20.30 5.28
N SER A 111 -2.56 20.73 4.40
CA SER A 111 -2.38 22.12 4.02
C SER A 111 -3.59 22.67 3.23
N ALA A 112 -4.03 21.94 2.19
CA ALA A 112 -5.09 22.39 1.29
C ALA A 112 -6.48 22.44 1.94
N LEU A 113 -6.76 21.53 2.89
CA LEU A 113 -8.06 21.41 3.56
C LEU A 113 -8.06 21.94 4.99
N HIS A 114 -6.93 22.48 5.47
CA HIS A 114 -6.76 22.96 6.84
C HIS A 114 -7.18 21.92 7.90
N CYS A 115 -6.82 20.66 7.67
CA CYS A 115 -7.14 19.53 8.55
C CYS A 115 -5.88 18.76 8.93
N THR A 116 -5.98 17.86 9.91
CA THR A 116 -4.94 16.86 10.16
C THR A 116 -5.37 15.56 9.52
N LEU A 117 -4.68 15.16 8.45
CA LEU A 117 -4.90 13.86 7.82
C LEU A 117 -3.89 12.84 8.31
N LYS A 118 -4.37 11.63 8.61
CA LYS A 118 -3.54 10.44 8.76
C LYS A 118 -4.20 9.27 8.05
N LEU A 119 -3.50 8.74 7.05
CA LEU A 119 -3.87 7.52 6.34
C LEU A 119 -3.59 6.29 7.22
N PRO A 120 -4.20 5.14 6.89
CA PRO A 120 -3.97 3.91 7.63
C PRO A 120 -2.48 3.54 7.63
N SER A 121 -1.98 3.11 8.79
CA SER A 121 -0.57 2.71 8.96
C SER A 121 -0.15 1.57 8.03
N LEU A 122 -1.10 0.79 7.51
CA LEU A 122 -0.85 -0.29 6.58
C LEU A 122 -0.37 0.21 5.21
N ILE A 123 -0.87 1.34 4.71
CA ILE A 123 -0.38 1.98 3.48
C ILE A 123 1.12 2.29 3.62
N HIS A 124 1.48 2.92 4.75
CA HIS A 124 2.87 3.24 5.08
C HIS A 124 3.74 2.00 5.28
N ALA A 125 3.17 0.90 5.79
CA ALA A 125 3.89 -0.36 5.91
C ALA A 125 4.20 -0.96 4.52
N TYR A 126 3.25 -0.90 3.59
CA TYR A 126 3.46 -1.33 2.21
C TYR A 126 4.50 -0.47 1.48
N GLU A 127 4.39 0.86 1.58
CA GLU A 127 5.38 1.78 1.00
C GLU A 127 6.78 1.52 1.55
N ARG A 128 6.91 1.30 2.87
CA ARG A 128 8.20 1.02 3.51
C ARG A 128 8.84 -0.26 3.01
N VAL A 129 8.08 -1.31 2.70
CA VAL A 129 8.66 -2.56 2.16
C VAL A 129 9.01 -2.47 0.67
N GLY A 130 8.73 -1.32 0.02
CA GLY A 130 8.95 -1.12 -1.41
C GLY A 130 7.79 -1.62 -2.27
N ALA A 131 6.62 -1.88 -1.67
CA ALA A 131 5.44 -2.25 -2.45
C ALA A 131 4.98 -1.05 -3.28
N LYS A 132 4.56 -1.35 -4.51
CA LYS A 132 4.06 -0.36 -5.47
C LYS A 132 2.54 -0.42 -5.51
N VAL A 133 1.92 0.73 -5.69
CA VAL A 133 0.48 0.79 -5.93
C VAL A 133 0.18 0.37 -7.37
N LEU A 134 -0.83 -0.48 -7.55
CA LEU A 134 -1.29 -0.93 -8.87
C LEU A 134 -2.55 -0.21 -9.34
N GLY A 135 -3.24 0.49 -8.43
CA GLY A 135 -4.42 1.28 -8.73
C GLY A 135 -5.37 1.33 -7.55
N THR A 136 -6.54 1.91 -7.79
CA THR A 136 -7.63 1.94 -6.81
C THR A 136 -8.92 1.42 -7.41
N SER A 137 -9.81 0.89 -6.58
CA SER A 137 -11.23 0.70 -6.90
C SER A 137 -12.08 1.49 -5.91
N PHE A 138 -13.28 1.87 -6.33
CA PHE A 138 -14.26 2.48 -5.44
C PHE A 138 -15.43 1.51 -5.28
N ASP A 139 -15.77 1.15 -4.05
CA ASP A 139 -16.85 0.23 -3.73
C ASP A 139 -17.98 0.97 -3.00
N PRO A 140 -19.08 1.32 -3.71
CA PRO A 140 -20.24 1.96 -3.10
C PRO A 140 -20.96 1.05 -2.10
N ASP A 141 -20.94 -0.26 -2.33
CA ASP A 141 -21.66 -1.26 -1.54
C ASP A 141 -20.89 -1.59 -0.24
N TYR A 142 -19.60 -1.32 -0.20
CA TYR A 142 -18.74 -1.44 0.98
C TYR A 142 -18.49 -0.09 1.68
N GLY A 143 -19.57 0.66 1.94
CA GLY A 143 -19.50 1.92 2.69
C GLY A 143 -18.74 3.04 1.98
N GLY A 144 -18.74 3.03 0.64
CA GLY A 144 -18.08 4.03 -0.19
C GLY A 144 -16.57 4.04 0.00
N SER A 145 -15.93 2.87 0.07
CA SER A 145 -14.49 2.78 0.29
C SER A 145 -13.70 2.98 -0.99
N LEU A 146 -12.60 3.73 -0.89
CA LEU A 146 -11.52 3.70 -1.87
C LEU A 146 -10.52 2.62 -1.48
N ASP A 147 -10.43 1.54 -2.24
CA ASP A 147 -9.49 0.47 -2.01
C ASP A 147 -8.22 0.68 -2.81
N VAL A 148 -7.08 0.77 -2.12
CA VAL A 148 -5.76 0.91 -2.73
C VAL A 148 -5.14 -0.47 -2.87
N LEU A 149 -4.98 -0.94 -4.11
CA LEU A 149 -4.30 -2.20 -4.39
C LEU A 149 -2.78 -1.97 -4.45
N THR A 150 -2.05 -2.74 -3.68
CA THR A 150 -0.58 -2.73 -3.64
C THR A 150 -0.03 -4.09 -4.06
N CYS A 151 1.16 -4.07 -4.65
CA CYS A 151 1.91 -5.25 -5.04
C CYS A 151 3.39 -5.06 -4.70
N TRP A 152 3.95 -6.07 -4.06
CA TRP A 152 5.35 -6.16 -3.70
C TRP A 152 6.01 -7.28 -4.50
N ASP A 153 6.94 -6.93 -5.39
CA ASP A 153 7.74 -7.90 -6.16
C ASP A 153 8.96 -8.28 -5.31
N LEU A 154 8.88 -9.44 -4.64
CA LEU A 154 9.93 -9.96 -3.75
C LEU A 154 11.27 -10.13 -4.48
N ALA A 155 11.28 -10.33 -5.80
CA ALA A 155 12.52 -10.50 -6.54
C ALA A 155 13.25 -9.17 -6.78
N LYS A 156 12.49 -8.07 -6.97
CA LYS A 156 13.03 -6.75 -7.29
C LYS A 156 13.17 -5.84 -6.07
N ASP A 157 12.21 -5.91 -5.16
CA ASP A 157 11.98 -4.93 -4.11
C ASP A 157 12.31 -5.52 -2.72
N PHE A 158 13.30 -6.42 -2.63
CA PHE A 158 13.78 -7.01 -1.37
C PHE A 158 15.08 -6.35 -0.88
N GLY A 159 14.93 -5.35 0.00
CA GLY A 159 16.03 -4.52 0.46
C GLY A 159 16.30 -4.54 1.98
N PRO A 160 17.33 -3.80 2.45
CA PRO A 160 17.77 -3.77 3.85
C PRO A 160 16.70 -3.41 4.87
N GLN A 161 15.69 -2.64 4.46
CA GLN A 161 14.54 -2.25 5.28
C GLN A 161 13.73 -3.45 5.79
N LEU A 162 13.89 -4.63 5.18
CA LEU A 162 13.17 -5.85 5.54
C LEU A 162 13.84 -6.65 6.67
N LYS A 163 15.07 -6.30 7.05
CA LYS A 163 15.79 -6.97 8.14
C LYS A 163 15.00 -7.01 9.44
N VAL A 164 14.22 -5.96 9.72
CA VAL A 164 13.39 -5.87 10.94
C VAL A 164 12.23 -6.88 10.96
N TYR A 165 11.80 -7.35 9.78
CA TYR A 165 10.69 -8.28 9.59
C TYR A 165 11.14 -9.73 9.40
N PHE A 166 12.20 -9.97 8.63
CA PHE A 166 12.72 -11.32 8.36
C PHE A 166 13.73 -11.80 9.40
N GLU A 167 14.34 -10.89 10.17
CA GLU A 167 15.27 -11.22 11.26
C GLU A 167 16.37 -12.20 10.81
N GLU A 168 16.50 -13.34 11.48
CA GLU A 168 17.44 -14.41 11.16
C GLU A 168 17.28 -14.99 9.74
N LEU A 169 16.08 -14.89 9.15
CA LEU A 169 15.77 -15.41 7.82
C LEU A 169 16.18 -14.46 6.70
N TYR A 170 16.69 -13.26 7.01
CA TYR A 170 16.86 -12.21 6.00
C TYR A 170 17.82 -12.60 4.87
N GLU A 171 19.00 -13.15 5.18
CA GLU A 171 19.98 -13.49 4.14
C GLU A 171 19.51 -14.67 3.29
N GLU A 172 18.90 -15.69 3.91
CA GLU A 172 18.29 -16.83 3.20
C GLU A 172 17.15 -16.37 2.29
N ALA A 173 16.23 -15.55 2.81
CA ALA A 173 15.12 -15.00 2.05
C ALA A 173 15.61 -14.14 0.87
N LYS A 174 16.64 -13.33 1.08
CA LYS A 174 17.24 -12.48 0.04
C LYS A 174 17.81 -13.33 -1.10
N GLU A 175 18.57 -14.38 -0.77
CA GLU A 175 19.08 -15.32 -1.76
C GLU A 175 17.92 -16.01 -2.49
N GLN A 176 16.97 -16.57 -1.75
CA GLN A 176 15.79 -17.25 -2.28
C GLN A 176 15.02 -16.39 -3.29
N PHE A 177 14.68 -15.15 -2.95
CA PHE A 177 13.88 -14.30 -3.82
C PHE A 177 14.67 -13.73 -5.00
N SER A 178 16.00 -13.59 -4.89
CA SER A 178 16.85 -13.20 -6.02
C SER A 178 16.83 -14.22 -7.16
N LEU A 179 16.58 -15.50 -6.85
CA LEU A 179 16.46 -16.58 -7.84
C LEU A 179 15.13 -16.53 -8.63
N LEU A 180 14.19 -15.65 -8.24
CA LEU A 180 12.89 -15.49 -8.91
C LEU A 180 12.89 -14.39 -9.98
N LEU A 181 14.03 -13.74 -10.24
CA LEU A 181 14.17 -12.66 -11.23
C LEU A 181 13.77 -13.10 -12.64
#